data_AF-I0K6R4-F1
#
_entry.id   AF-I0K6R4-F1
#
_cell.length_a   1.000
_cell.length_b   1.000
_cell.length_c   1.000
_cell.angle_alpha   90.00
_cell.angle_beta   90.00
_cell.angle_gamma   90.00
#
_symmetry.space_group_name_H-M   'P 1'
#
loop_
_entity.id
_entity.type
_entity.pdbx_description
1 polymer ?
#
loop_
_entity_poly.entity_id
_entity_poly.type
_entity_poly.pdbx_seq_one_letter_code
_entity_poly.pdbx_strand_id
1 'polypeptide(L)' 'MAKQITLEQEIKELERELSMRRSVYPEWSKGPKPRLKPDTADHRIACLESTLARLKRMAPAKPEQASIF' A
#
# COMPACT_ATOMS: atom_id res chain seq x y z
N MET A 1 -18.50 -5.14 18.52
CA MET A 1 -17.93 -3.81 18.26
C MET A 1 -16.87 -3.97 17.18
N ALA A 2 -17.08 -3.46 15.97
CA ALA A 2 -16.01 -3.44 14.97
C ALA A 2 -14.90 -2.52 15.49
N LYS A 3 -13.67 -3.02 15.57
CA LYS A 3 -12.51 -2.21 16.00
C LYS A 3 -12.34 -1.09 14.96
N GLN A 4 -12.40 0.17 15.38
CA GLN A 4 -12.19 1.29 14.46
C GLN A 4 -10.75 1.21 13.94
N ILE A 5 -10.60 1.07 12.62
CA ILE A 5 -9.29 1.03 11.96
C ILE A 5 -8.78 2.45 11.82
N THR A 6 -7.53 2.69 12.20
CA THR A 6 -6.89 4.01 12.08
C THR A 6 -6.20 4.16 10.72
N LEU A 7 -6.00 5.41 10.26
CA LEU A 7 -5.25 5.68 9.03
C LEU A 7 -3.84 5.07 9.06
N GLU A 8 -3.18 5.06 10.22
CA GLU A 8 -1.87 4.42 10.38
C GLU A 8 -1.93 2.90 10.14
N GLN A 9 -3.00 2.24 10.59
CA GLN A 9 -3.22 0.82 10.34
C GLN A 9 -3.48 0.55 8.86
N GLU A 10 -4.29 1.38 8.20
CA GLU A 10 -4.55 1.27 6.75
C GLU A 10 -3.26 1.43 5.94
N ILE A 11 -2.45 2.45 6.27
CA ILE A 11 -1.16 2.72 5.63
C ILE A 11 -0.23 1.52 5.80
N LYS A 12 -0.08 1.00 7.03
CA LYS A 12 0.82 -0.12 7.32
C LYS A 12 0.42 -1.40 6.58
N GLU A 13 -0.87 -1.72 6.53
CA GLU A 13 -1.35 -2.89 5.78
C GLU A 13 -1.16 -2.72 4.27
N LEU A 14 -1.41 -1.52 3.72
CA LEU A 14 -1.17 -1.25 2.30
C LEU A 14 0.31 -1.31 1.92
N GLU A 15 1.22 -0.84 2.78
CA GLU A 15 2.66 -0.99 2.58
C GLU A 15 3.09 -2.46 2.57
N ARG A 16 2.57 -3.26 3.51
CA ARG A 16 2.80 -4.70 3.56
C ARG A 16 2.30 -5.38 2.28
N GLU A 17 1.09 -5.06 1.85
CA GLU A 17 0.47 -5.63 0.65
C GLU A 17 1.27 -5.27 -0.62
N LEU A 18 1.69 -4.00 -0.76
CA LEU A 18 2.54 -3.57 -1.87
C LEU A 18 3.87 -4.31 -1.89
N SER A 19 4.51 -4.47 -0.74
CA SER A 19 5.76 -5.23 -0.61
C SER A 19 5.60 -6.68 -1.06
N MET A 20 4.53 -7.34 -0.59
CA MET A 20 4.21 -8.71 -1.00
C MET A 20 3.95 -8.81 -2.51
N ARG A 21 3.12 -7.92 -3.07
CA ARG A 21 2.78 -7.93 -4.49
C ARG A 21 3.98 -7.67 -5.38
N ARG A 22 4.86 -6.73 -5.02
CA ARG A 22 6.10 -6.47 -5.76
C ARG A 22 7.03 -7.68 -5.79
N SER A 23 6.99 -8.53 -4.76
CA SER A 23 7.74 -9.80 -4.74
C SER A 23 7.07 -10.90 -5.56
N VAL A 24 5.74 -11.03 -5.49
CA VAL A 24 4.99 -12.16 -6.09
C VAL A 24 4.63 -11.93 -7.56
N TYR A 25 4.27 -10.70 -7.95
CA TYR A 25 3.76 -10.39 -9.28
C TYR A 25 4.76 -10.65 -10.42
N PRO A 26 6.08 -10.39 -10.27
CA PRO A 26 7.05 -10.72 -11.31
C PRO A 26 7.00 -12.20 -11.72
N GLU A 27 6.94 -13.11 -10.75
CA GLU A 27 6.86 -14.55 -11.05
C GLU A 27 5.51 -14.94 -11.65
N TRP A 28 4.42 -14.29 -11.22
CA TRP A 28 3.08 -14.60 -11.73
C TRP A 28 2.80 -14.02 -13.12
N SER A 29 3.55 -13.00 -13.53
CA SER A 29 3.39 -12.31 -14.81
C SER A 29 4.37 -12.76 -15.89
N LYS A 30 5.36 -13.60 -15.53
CA LYS A 30 6.36 -14.11 -16.46
C LYS A 30 5.85 -15.30 -17.28
N GLY A 31 6.43 -15.47 -18.47
CA GLY A 31 6.28 -16.65 -19.32
C GLY A 31 5.16 -16.55 -20.37
N PRO A 32 5.01 -17.58 -21.21
CA PRO A 32 4.09 -17.57 -22.35
C PRO A 32 2.61 -17.73 -21.98
N LYS A 33 2.32 -18.21 -20.76
CA LYS A 33 0.96 -18.32 -20.19
C LYS A 33 1.00 -17.87 -18.72
N PRO A 34 1.04 -16.56 -18.46
CA PRO A 34 1.20 -16.04 -17.12
C PRO A 34 -0.07 -16.27 -16.28
N ARG A 35 0.11 -16.44 -14.96
CA ARG A 35 -1.01 -16.52 -13.99
C ARG A 35 -1.71 -15.17 -13.82
N LEU A 36 -1.00 -14.08 -14.08
CA LEU A 36 -1.50 -12.71 -14.03
C LEU A 36 -0.96 -11.95 -15.24
N LYS A 37 -1.81 -11.27 -16.01
CA LYS A 37 -1.33 -10.46 -17.13
C LYS A 37 -0.41 -9.33 -16.61
N PRO A 38 0.76 -9.06 -17.23
CA PRO A 38 1.67 -8.00 -16.82
C PRO A 38 0.97 -6.65 -16.62
N ASP A 39 0.20 -6.19 -17.60
CA ASP A 39 -0.53 -4.91 -17.52
C ASP A 39 -1.51 -4.86 -16.34
N THR A 40 -2.11 -6.01 -15.98
CA THR A 40 -2.99 -6.11 -14.81
C THR A 40 -2.20 -6.06 -13.50
N ALA A 41 -1.03 -6.68 -13.46
CA ALA A 41 -0.13 -6.60 -12.32
C ALA A 41 0.30 -5.15 -12.06
N ASP A 42 0.74 -4.45 -13.12
CA ASP A 42 1.20 -3.07 -13.06
C ASP A 42 0.06 -2.12 -12.66
N HIS A 43 -1.12 -2.27 -13.29
CA HIS A 43 -2.29 -1.46 -12.93
C HIS A 43 -2.69 -1.63 -11.46
N ARG A 44 -2.66 -2.87 -10.94
CA ARG A 44 -2.97 -3.15 -9.54
C ARG A 44 -1.95 -2.52 -8.59
N ILE A 45 -0.67 -2.57 -8.92
CA ILE A 45 0.39 -1.91 -8.14
C ILE A 45 0.16 -0.40 -8.15
N ALA A 46 -0.05 0.21 -9.31
CA ALA A 46 -0.27 1.65 -9.46
C ALA A 46 -1.49 2.15 -8.67
N CYS A 47 -2.60 1.40 -8.68
CA CYS A 47 -3.79 1.73 -7.88
C CYS A 47 -3.52 1.71 -6.37
N LEU A 48 -2.76 0.72 -5.89
CA LEU A 48 -2.38 0.63 -4.48
C LEU A 48 -1.41 1.75 -4.07
N GLU A 49 -0.41 2.05 -4.90
CA GLU A 49 0.53 3.15 -4.68
C GLU A 49 -0.19 4.51 -4.62
N SER A 50 -1.11 4.75 -5.56
CA SER A 50 -1.95 5.95 -5.57
C SER A 50 -2.79 6.06 -4.30
N THR A 51 -3.37 4.96 -3.84
CA THR A 51 -4.17 4.92 -2.61
C THR A 51 -3.31 5.20 -1.38
N LEU A 52 -2.16 4.54 -1.27
CA LEU A 52 -1.20 4.77 -0.20
C LEU A 52 -0.74 6.24 -0.16
N ALA A 53 -0.45 6.83 -1.32
CA ALA A 53 -0.05 8.22 -1.41
C ALA A 53 -1.15 9.17 -0.92
N ARG A 54 -2.43 8.90 -1.23
CA ARG A 54 -3.56 9.69 -0.70
C ARG A 54 -3.66 9.57 0.81
N LEU A 55 -3.59 8.35 1.35
CA LEU A 55 -3.69 8.13 2.80
C LEU A 55 -2.54 8.80 3.55
N LYS A 56 -1.32 8.75 3.02
CA LYS A 56 -0.16 9.43 3.61
C LYS A 56 -0.32 10.96 3.64
N ARG A 57 -1.03 11.56 2.68
CA ARG A 57 -1.35 13.01 2.71
C ARG A 57 -2.44 13.34 3.73
N MET A 58 -3.34 12.40 4.01
CA MET A 58 -4.42 12.55 4.97
C MET A 58 -3.99 12.25 6.41
N ALA A 59 -2.93 11.47 6.59
CA ALA A 59 -2.35 11.23 7.89
C ALA A 59 -1.93 12.58 8.49
N PRO A 60 -2.43 12.95 9.69
CA PRO A 60 -2.03 14.20 10.31
C PRO A 60 -0.52 14.19 10.47
N ALA A 61 0.14 15.31 10.15
CA ALA A 61 1.50 15.53 10.64
C ALA A 61 1.43 15.29 12.15
N LYS A 62 2.17 14.30 12.66
CA LYS A 62 2.26 14.04 14.11
C LYS A 62 2.36 15.41 14.78
N PRO A 63 1.52 15.74 15.77
CA PRO A 63 1.77 16.93 16.55
C PRO A 63 3.18 16.75 17.10
N GLU A 64 4.11 17.54 16.58
CA GLU A 64 5.44 17.69 17.16
C GLU A 64 5.15 18.03 18.61
N GLN A 65 5.46 17.11 19.51
CA GLN A 65 5.29 17.36 20.93
C GLN A 65 6.07 18.63 21.20
N ALA A 66 5.37 19.75 21.37
CA ALA A 66 5.95 21.00 21.80
C ALA A 66 6.59 20.69 23.15
N SER A 67 7.90 20.43 23.13
CA SER A 67 8.70 20.27 24.31
C SER A 67 8.76 21.65 24.96
N ILE A 68 7.83 21.92 25.86
CA ILE A 68 7.88 23.07 26.75
C ILE A 68 8.73 22.63 27.94
N PHE A 69 10.05 22.72 27.77
CA PHE A 69 11.03 22.68 28.87
C PHE A 69 12.01 23.84 28.67
#